data_AF-A0A2P1PPR3-F1
#
_entry.id   AF-A0A2P1PPR3-F1
#
_cell.length_a   1.000
_cell.length_b   1.000
_cell.length_c   1.000
_cell.angle_alpha   90.00
_cell.angle_beta   90.00
_cell.angle_gamma   90.00
#
_symmetry.space_group_name_H-M   'P 1'
#
loop_
_entity.id
_entity.type
_entity.pdbx_description
1 polymer ?
#
loop_
_entity_poly.entity_id
_entity_poly.type
_entity_poly.pdbx_seq_one_letter_code
_entity_poly.pdbx_strand_id
1 'polypeptide(L)'
;MAKLDESGDLIISPGEIYEDCAYHPCLCIGKGDGQVWGISLIDGSQPRTCDLRMCGVRILSLEEAWEIKCHGPADAEAKAEYPPEHRWWR
;
A
#
# COMPACT_ATOMS: atom_id res chain seq x y z
N MET A 1 -7.80 -0.11 14.35
CA MET A 1 -8.88 -0.78 13.60
C MET A 1 -9.06 -0.04 12.28
N ALA A 2 -8.99 -0.75 11.16
CA ALA A 2 -9.28 -0.18 9.84
C ALA A 2 -10.75 0.28 9.79
N LYS A 3 -11.01 1.45 9.20
CA LYS A 3 -12.37 1.97 9.05
C LYS A 3 -12.91 1.51 7.69
N LEU A 4 -14.11 0.92 7.69
CA LEU A 4 -14.80 0.46 6.49
C LEU A 4 -16.03 1.35 6.22
N ASP A 5 -16.38 1.56 4.96
CA ASP A 5 -17.62 2.23 4.56
C ASP A 5 -18.82 1.26 4.54
N GLU A 6 -20.01 1.77 4.18
CA GLU A 6 -21.25 0.98 4.12
C GLU A 6 -21.20 -0.18 3.13
N SER A 7 -20.31 -0.11 2.12
CA SER A 7 -20.10 -1.17 1.14
C SER A 7 -19.13 -2.25 1.64
N GLY A 8 -18.47 -2.03 2.79
CA GLY A 8 -17.42 -2.88 3.33
C GLY A 8 -16.04 -2.59 2.75
N ASP A 9 -15.86 -1.48 2.03
CA ASP A 9 -14.57 -1.08 1.49
C ASP A 9 -13.78 -0.28 2.53
N LEU A 10 -12.45 -0.37 2.47
CA LEU A 10 -11.58 0.47 3.28
C LEU A 10 -11.83 1.96 2.96
N ILE A 11 -12.02 2.76 4.01
CA ILE A 11 -12.14 4.21 3.91
C ILE A 11 -10.74 4.78 3.63
N ILE A 12 -10.57 5.29 2.43
CA ILE A 12 -9.38 6.04 1.99
C ILE A 12 -9.79 7.18 1.05
N SER A 13 -9.08 8.29 1.12
CA SER A 13 -9.27 9.49 0.31
C SER A 13 -8.00 9.85 -0.46
N PRO A 14 -8.12 10.58 -1.59
CA PRO A 14 -6.95 11.17 -2.25
C PRO A 14 -6.13 12.01 -1.27
N GLY A 15 -4.81 11.85 -1.31
CA GLY A 15 -3.87 12.50 -0.37
C GLY A 15 -3.44 11.61 0.81
N GLU A 16 -4.18 10.54 1.13
CA GLU A 16 -3.74 9.56 2.12
C GLU A 16 -2.74 8.55 1.52
N ILE A 17 -2.00 7.86 2.38
CA ILE A 17 -1.02 6.86 1.97
C ILE A 17 -1.53 5.46 2.30
N TYR A 18 -1.30 4.53 1.39
CA TYR A 18 -1.57 3.11 1.60
C TYR A 18 -0.39 2.23 1.22
N GLU A 19 -0.31 1.06 1.83
CA GLU A 19 0.53 -0.04 1.40
C GLU A 19 -0.23 -0.88 0.37
N ASP A 20 0.37 -1.11 -0.79
CA ASP A 20 -0.22 -1.94 -1.83
C ASP A 20 0.19 -3.43 -1.71
N CYS A 21 -0.33 -4.29 -2.57
CA CYS A 21 -0.09 -5.74 -2.51
C CYS A 21 1.35 -6.16 -2.85
N ALA A 22 2.17 -5.26 -3.40
CA ALA A 22 3.60 -5.45 -3.61
C ALA A 22 4.43 -4.68 -2.55
N TYR A 23 3.76 -4.24 -1.48
CA TYR A 23 4.35 -3.62 -0.30
C TYR A 23 4.98 -2.26 -0.56
N HIS A 24 4.56 -1.56 -1.62
CA HIS A 24 4.98 -0.18 -1.82
C HIS A 24 4.10 0.74 -0.96
N PRO A 25 4.68 1.73 -0.27
CA PRO A 25 3.93 2.89 0.19
C PRO A 25 3.52 3.72 -1.04
N CYS A 26 2.23 4.02 -1.14
CA CYS A 26 1.61 4.64 -2.30
C CYS A 26 0.75 5.84 -1.88
N LEU A 27 0.90 6.96 -2.58
CA LEU A 27 -0.01 8.10 -2.45
C LEU A 27 -1.32 7.77 -3.17
N CYS A 28 -2.44 7.76 -2.44
CA CYS A 28 -3.77 7.61 -3.02
C CYS A 28 -4.10 8.83 -3.89
N ILE A 29 -4.48 8.57 -5.14
CA ILE A 29 -4.98 9.61 -6.05
C ILE A 29 -6.47 9.41 -6.39
N GLY A 30 -7.05 8.25 -6.08
CA GLY A 30 -8.47 7.99 -6.26
C GLY A 30 -8.90 6.60 -5.78
N LYS A 31 -10.21 6.45 -5.63
CA LYS A 31 -10.88 5.17 -5.37
C LYS A 31 -12.21 5.07 -6.13
N GLY A 32 -12.65 3.85 -6.41
CA GLY A 32 -13.90 3.57 -7.13
C GLY A 32 -14.04 2.08 -7.42
N ASP A 33 -15.28 1.61 -7.54
CA ASP A 33 -15.61 0.22 -7.91
C ASP A 33 -14.86 -0.86 -7.08
N GLY A 34 -14.71 -0.62 -5.77
CA GLY A 34 -14.00 -1.53 -4.87
C GLY A 34 -12.47 -1.48 -4.96
N GLN A 35 -11.91 -0.52 -5.70
CA GLN A 35 -10.46 -0.39 -5.93
C GLN A 35 -9.92 0.96 -5.47
N VAL A 36 -8.64 0.98 -5.14
CA VAL A 36 -7.82 2.18 -4.95
C VAL A 36 -6.73 2.21 -6.01
N TRP A 37 -6.34 3.41 -6.44
CA TRP A 37 -5.17 3.61 -7.28
C TRP A 37 -4.35 4.81 -6.81
N GLY A 38 -3.06 4.77 -7.12
CA GLY A 38 -2.07 5.63 -6.52
C GLY A 38 -0.75 5.65 -7.26
N ILE A 39 0.20 6.37 -6.66
CA ILE A 39 1.56 6.53 -7.16
C ILE A 39 2.50 6.00 -6.09
N SER A 40 3.42 5.10 -6.48
CA SER A 40 4.41 4.59 -5.53
C SER A 40 5.36 5.70 -5.07
N LEU A 41 5.59 5.77 -3.76
CA LEU A 41 6.57 6.66 -3.14
C LEU A 41 8.01 6.11 -3.18
N ILE A 42 8.21 4.91 -3.74
CA ILE A 42 9.52 4.28 -3.94
C ILE A 42 10.12 4.69 -5.28
N ASP A 43 9.39 4.44 -6.37
CA ASP A 43 9.89 4.56 -7.74
C ASP A 43 9.00 5.41 -8.67
N GLY A 44 7.87 5.92 -8.17
CA GLY A 44 6.93 6.70 -8.98
C GLY A 44 6.05 5.86 -9.92
N SER A 45 6.09 4.53 -9.87
CA SER A 45 5.22 3.68 -10.68
C SER A 45 3.74 3.92 -10.35
N GLN A 46 2.89 3.87 -11.38
CA GLN A 46 1.44 4.13 -11.31
C GLN A 46 0.71 3.29 -12.38
N PRO A 47 -0.57 2.91 -12.20
CA PRO A 47 -1.53 3.37 -11.17
C PRO A 47 -1.59 2.57 -9.84
N ARG A 48 -0.62 1.70 -9.53
CA ARG A 48 -0.55 0.89 -8.27
C ARG A 48 -1.92 0.47 -7.72
N THR A 49 -2.71 -0.16 -8.56
CA THR A 49 -4.11 -0.45 -8.27
C THR A 49 -4.23 -1.65 -7.34
N CYS A 50 -5.11 -1.58 -6.35
CA CYS A 50 -5.41 -2.68 -5.44
C CYS A 50 -6.91 -2.77 -5.15
N ASP A 51 -7.38 -4.00 -4.96
CA ASP A 51 -8.71 -4.29 -4.44
C ASP A 51 -8.75 -3.97 -2.95
N LEU A 52 -9.75 -3.17 -2.54
CA LEU A 52 -9.88 -2.68 -1.17
C LEU A 52 -10.23 -3.78 -0.14
N ARG A 53 -10.60 -4.98 -0.60
CA ARG A 53 -11.02 -6.12 0.24
C ARG A 53 -10.05 -7.29 0.18
N MET A 54 -9.49 -7.56 -1.00
CA MET A 54 -8.75 -8.79 -1.29
C MET A 54 -7.23 -8.58 -1.29
N CYS A 55 -6.74 -7.37 -1.54
CA CYS A 55 -5.30 -7.10 -1.63
C CYS A 55 -4.63 -6.84 -0.28
N GLY A 56 -5.39 -6.77 0.82
CA GLY A 56 -4.83 -6.48 2.14
C GLY A 56 -4.30 -5.04 2.27
N VAL A 57 -4.90 -4.09 1.55
CA VAL A 57 -4.52 -2.68 1.58
C VAL A 57 -4.54 -2.14 3.01
N ARG A 58 -3.47 -1.45 3.40
CA ARG A 58 -3.31 -0.87 4.73
C ARG A 58 -3.08 0.63 4.64
N ILE A 59 -3.84 1.41 5.38
CA ILE A 59 -3.58 2.86 5.51
C ILE A 59 -2.31 3.04 6.35
N LEU A 60 -1.43 3.92 5.88
CA LEU A 60 -0.16 4.24 6.51
C LEU A 60 -0.19 5.67 7.04
N SER A 61 0.45 5.89 8.19
CA SER A 61 0.91 7.23 8.57
C SER A 61 2.10 7.66 7.69
N LEU A 62 2.45 8.95 7.74
CA LEU A 62 3.64 9.46 7.05
C LEU A 62 4.92 8.81 7.60
N GLU A 63 4.98 8.61 8.91
CA GLU A 63 6.09 7.94 9.58
C GLU A 63 6.20 6.49 9.13
N GLU A 64 5.10 5.73 9.12
CA GLU A 64 5.12 4.34 8.63
C GLU A 64 5.56 4.25 7.16
N ALA A 65 5.06 5.15 6.31
CA ALA A 65 5.45 5.19 4.90
C ALA A 65 6.94 5.50 4.73
N TRP A 66 7.48 6.38 5.58
CA TRP A 66 8.91 6.72 5.60
C TRP A 66 9.76 5.54 6.07
N GLU A 67 9.39 4.90 7.17
CA GLU A 67 10.07 3.72 7.69
C GLU A 67 10.09 2.61 6.64
N ILE A 68 8.95 2.36 5.98
CA ILE A 68 8.88 1.38 4.91
C ILE A 68 9.85 1.77 3.79
N LYS A 69 9.80 3.00 3.29
CA LYS A 69 10.71 3.47 2.23
C LYS A 69 12.19 3.29 2.58
N CYS A 70 12.57 3.48 3.83
CA CYS A 70 13.96 3.38 4.28
C CYS A 70 14.40 1.94 4.57
N HIS A 71 13.51 1.08 5.05
CA HIS A 71 13.86 -0.21 5.66
C HIS A 71 13.13 -1.42 5.06
N GLY A 72 12.19 -1.21 4.14
CA GLY A 72 11.30 -2.23 3.61
C GLY A 72 10.02 -2.40 4.45
N PRO A 73 9.08 -3.27 4.03
CA PRO A 73 7.81 -3.47 4.71
C PRO A 73 7.98 -3.88 6.18
N ALA A 74 7.00 -3.53 7.02
CA ALA A 74 7.07 -3.74 8.47
C ALA A 74 7.28 -5.22 8.88
N ASP A 75 6.88 -6.15 8.03
CA ASP A 75 7.04 -7.60 8.19
C ASP A 75 7.95 -8.21 7.11
N ALA A 76 8.95 -7.43 6.66
CA ALA A 76 9.96 -7.85 5.69
C ALA A 76 10.65 -9.16 6.08
N GLU A 77 10.91 -9.39 7.38
CA GLU A 77 11.51 -10.62 7.90
C GLU A 77 10.63 -11.84 7.62
N ALA A 78 9.31 -11.73 7.83
CA ALA A 78 8.35 -12.78 7.50
C ALA A 78 8.20 -13.00 5.99
N LYS A 79 8.72 -12.08 5.18
CA LYS A 79 8.74 -12.11 3.71
C LYS A 79 10.11 -12.44 3.13
N ALA A 80 11.06 -12.90 3.96
CA ALA A 80 12.40 -13.23 3.50
C ALA A 80 12.43 -14.35 2.44
N GLU A 81 11.39 -15.19 2.40
CA GLU A 81 11.22 -16.26 1.41
C GLU A 81 10.94 -15.75 -0.01
N TYR A 82 10.50 -14.50 -0.17
CA TYR A 82 10.33 -13.91 -1.49
C TYR A 82 11.70 -13.73 -2.18
N PRO A 83 11.83 -14.20 -3.44
CA PRO A 83 13.06 -14.04 -4.20
C PRO A 83 13.50 -12.56 -4.26
N PRO A 84 14.78 -12.24 -4.06
CA PRO A 84 15.27 -10.86 -4.03
C PRO A 84 14.88 -10.02 -5.25
N GLU A 85 14.76 -10.63 -6.43
CA GLU A 85 14.34 -9.98 -7.67
C GLU A 85 12.88 -9.50 -7.68
N HIS A 86 12.05 -10.02 -6.77
CA HIS A 86 10.66 -9.63 -6.61
C HIS A 86 10.46 -8.60 -5.48
N ARG A 87 11.54 -8.23 -4.78
CA ARG A 87 11.51 -7.27 -3.68
C ARG A 87 12.06 -5.94 -4.17
N TRP A 88 11.33 -4.86 -3.91
CA TRP A 88 11.88 -3.52 -4.07
C TRP A 88 12.80 -3.15 -2.88
N TRP A 89 12.66 -3.85 -1.75
CA TRP A 89 13.50 -3.74 -0.57
C TRP A 89 14.61 -4.79 -0.56
N ARG A 90 15.66 -4.55 0.24
CA ARG A 90 16.85 -5.42 0.30
C ARG A 90 16.87 -6.28 1.54
#